data_AF-A0A4R4LJ00-F1
#
_entry.id   AF-A0A4R4LJ00-F1
#
_cell.length_a   1.000
_cell.length_b   1.000
_cell.length_c   1.000
_cell.angle_alpha   90.00
_cell.angle_beta   90.00
_cell.angle_gamma   90.00
#
_symmetry.space_group_name_H-M   'P 1'
#
loop_
_entity.id
_entity.type
_entity.pdbx_description
1 polymer ?
#
loop_
_entity_poly.entity_id
_entity_poly.type
_entity_poly.pdbx_seq_one_letter_code
_entity_poly.pdbx_strand_id
1 'polypeptide(L)'
;MSTDHAGTLDRDKLFTARLHAARVRPYLATALFALHVVESRQVPTMAVDPYWRCYVSPAFVDRTPVEELAGVWVHEVSHLLRDHHGRGDRVARDRGLTGPGERLRMNIAADCEINDDVFGDGLARPEGAVEPSSLLLPEGQLMEDYLRQFRLGPRTQHLAWLDCGSGADGLPREWDLGPDGAYALSPQERDAVRFRVVEGITGRPGNVPQGWRRWAEQAFHPPQPWRELLGAAVRCAVSAPGVGEDYTYGRPSRRSAGLPGVVLPALRRRPPRVCVIIDTSGSVSDAELGSALLEVTAIARAVGGRRDLVTVLPCDAAAQVVGPLCRAEDIALIGGGGTDLRTGFARALRQSPCPDAIVVLTDGQTPWPVSRPPSRTVVGLFHRAARWNEDDPDYRPDSPPEWARVVTIGSVPTPR
;
A
#
# COMPACT_ATOMS: atom_id res chain seq x y z
N MET A 1 -4.15 -30.77 39.48
CA MET A 1 -3.71 -29.40 39.84
C MET A 1 -3.44 -28.68 38.53
N SER A 2 -4.47 -28.00 38.01
CA SER A 2 -4.36 -27.18 36.79
C SER A 2 -3.97 -25.79 37.25
N THR A 3 -2.76 -25.36 36.95
CA THR A 3 -2.26 -24.03 37.27
C THR A 3 -2.99 -23.00 36.44
N ASP A 4 -3.72 -22.14 37.14
CA ASP A 4 -4.40 -20.92 36.69
C ASP A 4 -3.59 -20.18 35.61
N HIS A 5 -4.11 -20.14 34.38
CA HIS A 5 -3.68 -19.23 33.29
C HIS A 5 -4.54 -17.96 33.24
N ALA A 6 -5.37 -17.72 34.27
CA ALA A 6 -6.28 -16.60 34.32
C ALA A 6 -5.51 -15.26 34.30
N GLY A 7 -5.48 -14.60 33.13
CA GLY A 7 -5.00 -13.22 32.98
C GLY A 7 -3.82 -12.98 32.05
N THR A 8 -3.28 -14.00 31.38
CA THR A 8 -2.30 -13.84 30.28
C THR A 8 -2.96 -14.07 28.93
N LEU A 9 -2.58 -13.29 27.91
CA LEU A 9 -3.15 -13.41 26.56
C LEU A 9 -2.94 -14.80 25.95
N ASP A 10 -4.02 -15.52 25.64
CA ASP A 10 -3.99 -16.75 24.83
C ASP A 10 -3.63 -16.43 23.38
N ARG A 11 -2.32 -16.44 23.10
CA ARG A 11 -1.76 -16.15 21.77
C ARG A 11 -2.09 -17.22 20.75
N ASP A 12 -2.20 -18.48 21.15
CA ASP A 12 -2.48 -19.58 20.22
C ASP A 12 -3.90 -19.46 19.68
N LYS A 13 -4.88 -19.17 20.54
CA LYS A 13 -6.26 -18.87 20.14
C LYS A 13 -6.32 -17.62 19.25
N LEU A 14 -5.66 -16.53 19.68
CA LEU A 14 -5.64 -15.27 18.94
C LEU A 14 -5.04 -15.43 17.53
N PHE A 15 -3.92 -16.14 17.39
CA PHE A 15 -3.26 -16.36 16.10
C PHE A 15 -3.94 -17.42 15.25
N THR A 16 -4.63 -18.38 15.87
CA THR A 16 -5.54 -19.29 15.14
C THR A 16 -6.65 -18.49 14.47
N ALA A 17 -7.26 -17.54 15.18
CA ALA A 17 -8.27 -16.63 14.62
C ALA A 17 -7.71 -15.75 13.50
N ARG A 18 -6.48 -15.21 13.67
CA ARG A 18 -5.79 -14.43 12.63
C ARG A 18 -5.55 -15.26 11.36
N LEU A 19 -5.12 -16.52 11.51
CA LEU A 19 -4.93 -17.43 10.38
C LEU A 19 -6.27 -17.77 9.71
N HIS A 20 -7.33 -17.99 10.47
CA HIS A 20 -8.68 -18.19 9.94
C HIS A 20 -9.12 -16.98 9.10
N ALA A 21 -8.97 -15.76 9.64
CA ALA A 21 -9.24 -14.52 8.91
C ALA A 21 -8.47 -14.44 7.58
N ALA A 22 -7.18 -14.75 7.58
CA ALA A 22 -6.36 -14.74 6.37
C ALA A 22 -6.76 -15.83 5.36
N ARG A 23 -7.26 -16.99 5.80
CA ARG A 23 -7.77 -18.03 4.89
C ARG A 23 -9.08 -17.62 4.25
N VAL A 24 -9.96 -16.96 5.01
CA VAL A 24 -11.27 -16.52 4.55
C VAL A 24 -11.19 -15.24 3.70
N ARG A 25 -10.23 -14.35 4.00
CA ARG A 25 -9.93 -13.13 3.23
C ARG A 25 -8.45 -13.09 2.81
N PRO A 26 -8.03 -13.92 1.83
CA PRO A 26 -6.61 -14.02 1.43
C PRO A 26 -5.98 -12.71 0.96
N TYR A 27 -6.78 -11.81 0.39
CA TYR A 27 -6.32 -10.50 -0.08
C TYR A 27 -5.93 -9.57 1.09
N LEU A 28 -6.40 -9.82 2.31
CA LEU A 28 -6.04 -9.08 3.53
C LEU A 28 -4.87 -9.69 4.29
N ALA A 29 -4.35 -10.85 3.88
CA ALA A 29 -3.34 -11.58 4.63
C ALA A 29 -2.10 -10.72 4.96
N THR A 30 -1.60 -9.96 3.98
CA THR A 30 -0.44 -9.06 4.21
C THR A 30 -0.73 -8.07 5.34
N ALA A 31 -1.92 -7.48 5.38
CA ALA A 31 -2.30 -6.51 6.40
C ALA A 31 -2.51 -7.16 7.77
N LEU A 32 -3.19 -8.30 7.82
CA LEU A 32 -3.41 -9.06 9.06
C LEU A 32 -2.10 -9.48 9.75
N PHE A 33 -1.08 -9.84 8.97
CA PHE A 33 0.23 -10.23 9.49
C PHE A 33 1.18 -9.04 9.71
N ALA A 34 0.88 -7.86 9.15
CA ALA A 34 1.60 -6.63 9.45
C ALA A 34 1.24 -6.06 10.84
N LEU A 35 0.04 -6.37 11.38
CA LEU A 35 -0.38 -5.90 12.69
C LEU A 35 0.45 -6.48 13.83
N HIS A 36 1.08 -5.58 14.59
CA HIS A 36 1.80 -5.95 15.80
C HIS A 36 0.84 -6.06 16.99
N VAL A 37 0.86 -7.20 17.70
CA VAL A 37 0.00 -7.42 18.88
C VAL A 37 0.62 -6.81 20.12
N VAL A 38 -0.12 -5.92 20.78
CA VAL A 38 0.21 -5.38 22.09
C VAL A 38 -0.82 -5.88 23.09
N GLU A 39 -0.41 -6.66 24.08
CA GLU A 39 -1.33 -7.05 25.17
C GLU A 39 -1.67 -5.83 26.02
N SER A 40 -2.97 -5.55 26.21
CA SER A 40 -3.43 -4.44 27.05
C SER A 40 -4.70 -4.81 27.81
N ARG A 41 -4.66 -4.66 29.14
CA ARG A 41 -5.83 -4.85 30.01
C ARG A 41 -6.72 -3.62 30.10
N GLN A 42 -6.30 -2.50 29.52
CA GLN A 42 -7.07 -1.25 29.50
C GLN A 42 -8.07 -1.22 28.33
N VAL A 43 -7.77 -1.93 27.25
CA VAL A 43 -8.68 -2.05 26.11
C VAL A 43 -9.83 -3.00 26.45
N PRO A 44 -11.09 -2.65 26.13
CA PRO A 44 -12.25 -3.48 26.46
C PRO A 44 -12.35 -4.76 25.60
N THR A 45 -11.89 -4.69 24.34
CA THR A 45 -11.94 -5.74 23.33
C THR A 45 -10.59 -5.86 22.60
N MET A 46 -10.56 -5.46 21.33
CA MET A 46 -9.38 -5.22 20.51
C MET A 46 -9.51 -3.79 19.96
N ALA A 47 -8.38 -3.14 19.71
CA ALA A 47 -8.35 -1.79 19.18
C ALA A 47 -7.07 -1.58 18.38
N VAL A 48 -7.05 -0.64 17.45
CA VAL A 48 -5.86 -0.30 16.67
C VAL A 48 -5.45 1.16 16.87
N ASP A 49 -4.17 1.45 16.65
CA ASP A 49 -3.65 2.81 16.54
C ASP A 49 -3.21 3.15 15.09
N PRO A 50 -2.99 4.43 14.76
CA PRO A 50 -2.50 4.84 13.44
C PRO A 50 -1.17 4.20 13.02
N TYR A 51 -0.42 3.64 13.98
CA TYR A 51 0.90 3.06 13.80
C TYR A 51 0.88 1.54 13.56
N TRP A 52 -0.31 0.97 13.29
CA TRP A 52 -0.52 -0.44 12.95
C TRP A 52 -0.20 -1.42 14.09
N ARG A 53 -0.34 -0.95 15.34
CA ARG A 53 -0.44 -1.84 16.50
C ARG A 53 -1.91 -2.21 16.74
N CYS A 54 -2.12 -3.45 17.14
CA CYS A 54 -3.40 -3.97 17.60
C CYS A 54 -3.29 -4.31 19.08
N TYR A 55 -3.97 -3.53 19.90
CA TYR A 55 -4.06 -3.70 21.34
C TYR A 55 -5.14 -4.74 21.65
N VAL A 56 -4.81 -5.73 22.48
CA VAL A 56 -5.67 -6.89 22.69
C VAL A 56 -5.89 -7.14 24.17
N SER A 57 -7.16 -7.23 24.57
CA SER A 57 -7.60 -7.61 25.91
C SER A 57 -7.56 -9.13 26.11
N PRO A 58 -6.77 -9.67 27.05
CA PRO A 58 -6.75 -11.10 27.35
C PRO A 58 -8.15 -11.65 27.69
N ALA A 59 -8.89 -10.92 28.53
CA ALA A 59 -10.23 -11.32 28.96
C ALA A 59 -11.26 -11.32 27.82
N PHE A 60 -11.04 -10.53 26.77
CA PHE A 60 -11.86 -10.59 25.55
C PHE A 60 -11.50 -11.82 24.73
N VAL A 61 -10.21 -12.09 24.51
CA VAL A 61 -9.76 -13.28 23.78
C VAL A 61 -10.24 -14.56 24.45
N ASP A 62 -10.20 -14.64 25.79
CA ASP A 62 -10.63 -15.83 26.53
C ASP A 62 -12.12 -16.13 26.30
N ARG A 63 -12.99 -15.12 26.35
CA ARG A 63 -14.45 -15.29 26.23
C ARG A 63 -14.98 -15.41 24.79
N THR A 64 -14.25 -14.88 23.80
CA THR A 64 -14.74 -14.80 22.42
C THR A 64 -14.34 -16.04 21.60
N PRO A 65 -15.27 -16.69 20.86
CA PRO A 65 -14.94 -17.81 19.96
C PRO A 65 -13.92 -17.44 18.87
N VAL A 66 -13.19 -18.43 18.35
CA VAL A 66 -12.15 -18.23 17.32
C VAL A 66 -12.73 -17.62 16.04
N GLU A 67 -13.93 -18.05 15.65
CA GLU A 67 -14.62 -17.62 14.45
C GLU A 67 -15.05 -16.14 14.53
N GLU A 68 -15.46 -15.69 15.71
CA GLU A 68 -15.81 -14.28 15.98
C GLU A 68 -14.54 -13.42 16.08
N LEU A 69 -13.49 -13.90 16.76
CA LEU A 69 -12.19 -13.22 16.81
C LEU A 69 -11.59 -13.01 15.41
N ALA A 70 -11.84 -13.92 14.48
CA ALA A 70 -11.41 -13.74 13.10
C ALA A 70 -12.16 -12.58 12.41
N GLY A 71 -13.45 -12.41 12.70
CA GLY A 71 -14.22 -11.24 12.28
C GLY A 71 -13.65 -9.94 12.86
N VAL A 72 -13.31 -9.94 14.15
CA VAL A 72 -12.67 -8.79 14.83
C VAL A 72 -11.32 -8.45 14.19
N TRP A 73 -10.47 -9.44 13.88
CA TRP A 73 -9.22 -9.20 13.16
C TRP A 73 -9.40 -8.45 11.84
N VAL A 74 -10.40 -8.86 11.06
CA VAL A 74 -10.71 -8.22 9.78
C VAL A 74 -11.29 -6.82 10.01
N HIS A 75 -12.16 -6.65 11.01
CA HIS A 75 -12.72 -5.37 11.38
C HIS A 75 -11.61 -4.36 11.75
N GLU A 76 -10.75 -4.70 12.71
CA GLU A 76 -9.66 -3.84 13.18
C GLU A 76 -8.70 -3.41 12.07
N VAL A 77 -8.25 -4.36 11.22
CA VAL A 77 -7.34 -4.02 10.11
C VAL A 77 -8.02 -3.14 9.05
N SER A 78 -9.35 -3.21 8.94
CA SER A 78 -10.11 -2.42 7.96
C SER A 78 -10.07 -0.93 8.27
N HIS A 79 -10.07 -0.53 9.56
CA HIS A 79 -9.89 0.88 9.93
C HIS A 79 -8.60 1.47 9.38
N LEU A 80 -7.51 0.70 9.42
CA LEU A 80 -6.18 1.14 9.00
C LEU A 80 -6.01 1.14 7.49
N LEU A 81 -6.55 0.11 6.82
CA LEU A 81 -6.58 0.04 5.36
C LEU A 81 -7.41 1.17 4.77
N ARG A 82 -8.56 1.48 5.37
CA ARG A 82 -9.48 2.54 4.91
C ARG A 82 -9.13 3.94 5.43
N ASP A 83 -8.01 4.09 6.14
CA ASP A 83 -7.53 5.38 6.69
C ASP A 83 -8.60 6.11 7.53
N HIS A 84 -9.36 5.38 8.37
CA HIS A 84 -10.49 5.97 9.10
C HIS A 84 -10.05 7.11 10.04
N HIS A 85 -8.96 6.96 10.79
CA HIS A 85 -8.42 8.06 11.61
C HIS A 85 -8.06 9.29 10.77
N GLY A 86 -7.32 9.13 9.66
CA GLY A 86 -6.88 10.23 8.82
C GLY A 86 -8.03 10.92 8.09
N ARG A 87 -9.00 10.15 7.59
CA ARG A 87 -10.27 10.64 7.02
C ARG A 87 -11.09 11.39 8.07
N GLY A 88 -11.18 10.84 9.28
CA GLY A 88 -11.87 11.43 10.41
C GLY A 88 -11.27 12.78 10.79
N ASP A 89 -9.95 12.86 10.89
CA ASP A 89 -9.23 14.11 11.16
C ASP A 89 -9.44 15.19 10.10
N ARG A 90 -9.48 14.80 8.81
CA ARG A 90 -9.80 15.74 7.72
C ARG A 90 -11.22 16.31 7.89
N VAL A 91 -12.21 15.44 8.12
CA VAL A 91 -13.59 15.89 8.38
C VAL A 91 -13.69 16.76 9.62
N ALA A 92 -12.99 16.39 10.70
CA ALA A 92 -12.97 17.13 11.95
C ALA A 92 -12.44 18.56 11.72
N ARG A 93 -11.32 18.69 11.01
CA ARG A 93 -10.71 19.97 10.65
C ARG A 93 -11.62 20.82 9.80
N ASP A 94 -12.15 20.26 8.72
CA ASP A 94 -12.96 21.00 7.72
C ASP A 94 -14.28 21.50 8.30
N ARG A 95 -14.83 20.81 9.31
CA ARG A 95 -16.14 21.14 9.91
C ARG A 95 -16.05 21.66 11.34
N GLY A 96 -14.85 21.86 11.87
CA GLY A 96 -14.63 22.32 13.25
C GLY A 96 -15.20 21.36 14.31
N LEU A 97 -15.24 20.06 14.03
CA LEU A 97 -15.75 19.05 14.96
C LEU A 97 -14.68 18.74 16.00
N THR A 98 -15.04 18.86 17.28
CA THR A 98 -14.09 18.67 18.39
C THR A 98 -14.73 17.88 19.53
N GLY A 99 -13.88 17.29 20.36
CA GLY A 99 -14.29 16.57 21.57
C GLY A 99 -14.60 15.08 21.36
N PRO A 100 -14.74 14.34 22.48
CA PRO A 100 -14.86 12.88 22.47
C PRO A 100 -16.16 12.38 21.82
N GLY A 101 -17.25 13.14 21.90
CA GLY A 101 -18.51 12.77 21.24
C GLY A 101 -18.41 12.73 19.72
N GLU A 102 -17.69 13.67 19.11
CA GLU A 102 -17.47 13.66 17.66
C GLU A 102 -16.53 12.54 17.22
N ARG A 103 -15.56 12.18 18.07
CA ARG A 103 -14.65 11.04 17.84
C ARG A 103 -15.38 9.70 17.91
N LEU A 104 -16.23 9.51 18.93
CA LEU A 104 -17.14 8.36 19.00
C LEU A 104 -18.05 8.30 17.77
N ARG A 105 -18.57 9.44 17.30
CA ARG A 105 -19.42 9.50 16.10
C ARG A 105 -18.66 9.08 14.83
N MET A 106 -17.38 9.43 14.72
CA MET A 106 -16.49 8.96 13.65
C MET A 106 -16.25 7.46 13.75
N ASN A 107 -16.02 6.94 14.96
CA ASN A 107 -15.85 5.51 15.19
C ASN A 107 -17.10 4.71 14.76
N ILE A 108 -18.29 5.12 15.22
CA ILE A 108 -19.57 4.50 14.82
C ILE A 108 -19.78 4.54 13.29
N ALA A 109 -19.46 5.66 12.64
CA ALA A 109 -19.60 5.79 11.20
C ALA A 109 -18.60 4.91 10.42
N ALA A 110 -17.38 4.77 10.94
CA ALA A 110 -16.34 3.90 10.42
C ALA A 110 -16.73 2.42 10.54
N ASP A 111 -17.31 2.04 11.69
CA ASP A 111 -17.87 0.71 11.92
C ASP A 111 -19.00 0.41 10.96
N CYS A 112 -19.91 1.35 10.71
CA CYS A 112 -20.96 1.20 9.69
C CYS A 112 -20.37 0.95 8.29
N GLU A 113 -19.31 1.67 7.90
CA GLU A 113 -18.63 1.44 6.61
C GLU A 113 -17.98 0.05 6.54
N ILE A 114 -17.48 -0.49 7.65
CA ILE A 114 -16.81 -1.81 7.68
C ILE A 114 -17.82 -2.95 7.76
N ASN A 115 -18.77 -2.84 8.69
CA ASN A 115 -19.62 -3.95 9.09
C ASN A 115 -20.72 -4.27 8.07
N ASP A 116 -20.92 -3.40 7.07
CA ASP A 116 -21.86 -3.63 5.97
C ASP A 116 -21.36 -4.71 4.97
N ASP A 117 -20.05 -4.93 4.84
CA ASP A 117 -19.48 -5.86 3.86
C ASP A 117 -18.37 -6.80 4.39
N VAL A 118 -18.01 -6.69 5.66
CA VAL A 118 -16.92 -7.49 6.25
C VAL A 118 -17.33 -8.93 6.59
N PHE A 119 -18.53 -9.14 7.11
CA PHE A 119 -19.01 -10.44 7.63
C PHE A 119 -19.65 -11.33 6.55
N GLY A 120 -19.90 -12.60 6.89
CA GLY A 120 -20.40 -13.60 5.94
C GLY A 120 -19.28 -14.32 5.18
N ASP A 121 -19.64 -15.26 4.32
CA ASP A 121 -18.70 -16.07 3.53
C ASP A 121 -17.52 -16.64 4.36
N GLY A 122 -17.83 -17.19 5.55
CA GLY A 122 -16.85 -17.82 6.44
C GLY A 122 -16.32 -16.93 7.59
N LEU A 123 -16.75 -15.68 7.68
CA LEU A 123 -16.53 -14.83 8.87
C LEU A 123 -17.82 -14.69 9.68
N ALA A 124 -17.76 -15.09 10.95
CA ALA A 124 -18.84 -14.88 11.89
C ALA A 124 -18.97 -13.39 12.23
N ARG A 125 -20.19 -12.95 12.45
CA ARG A 125 -20.50 -11.62 12.95
C ARG A 125 -20.46 -11.65 14.48
N PRO A 126 -19.57 -10.89 15.14
CA PRO A 126 -19.58 -10.78 16.59
C PRO A 126 -20.87 -10.18 17.12
N GLU A 127 -21.28 -10.61 18.31
CA GLU A 127 -22.38 -9.98 19.02
C GLU A 127 -22.06 -8.50 19.31
N GLY A 128 -23.00 -7.60 19.00
CA GLY A 128 -22.82 -6.16 19.21
C GLY A 128 -22.13 -5.40 18.07
N ALA A 129 -21.82 -6.05 16.95
CA ALA A 129 -21.33 -5.37 15.75
C ALA A 129 -22.35 -4.32 15.26
N VAL A 130 -21.87 -3.08 15.03
CA VAL A 130 -22.73 -1.97 14.59
C VAL A 130 -22.96 -2.05 13.09
N GLU A 131 -24.22 -2.21 12.67
CA GLU A 131 -24.61 -2.15 11.25
C GLU A 131 -25.35 -0.85 10.91
N PRO A 132 -25.29 -0.37 9.66
CA PRO A 132 -26.07 0.79 9.22
C PRO A 132 -27.57 0.66 9.53
N SER A 133 -28.12 -0.54 9.35
CA SER A 133 -29.53 -0.84 9.58
C SER A 133 -29.96 -0.66 11.05
N SER A 134 -29.05 -0.86 12.02
CA SER A 134 -29.32 -0.64 13.45
C SER A 134 -29.55 0.85 13.77
N LEU A 135 -29.04 1.74 12.92
CA LEU A 135 -29.22 3.19 12.98
C LEU A 135 -30.28 3.71 12.00
N LEU A 136 -30.98 2.82 11.30
CA LEU A 136 -31.91 3.15 10.19
C LEU A 136 -31.23 3.90 9.04
N LEU A 137 -29.97 3.56 8.77
CA LEU A 137 -29.17 4.12 7.69
C LEU A 137 -29.07 3.12 6.53
N PRO A 138 -28.96 3.61 5.27
CA PRO A 138 -28.71 2.75 4.12
C PRO A 138 -27.32 2.12 4.17
N GLU A 139 -27.16 0.90 3.65
CA GLU A 139 -25.86 0.21 3.55
C GLU A 139 -25.01 0.74 2.38
N GLY A 140 -23.71 0.43 2.38
CA GLY A 140 -22.80 0.61 1.25
C GLY A 140 -22.22 2.02 1.11
N GLN A 141 -22.27 2.85 2.15
CA GLN A 141 -21.79 4.23 2.14
C GLN A 141 -20.45 4.39 2.83
N LEU A 142 -19.79 5.53 2.58
CA LEU A 142 -18.55 5.89 3.25
C LEU A 142 -18.83 6.51 4.62
N MET A 143 -17.86 6.42 5.53
CA MET A 143 -17.87 7.01 6.86
C MET A 143 -18.28 8.49 6.83
N GLU A 144 -17.78 9.29 5.89
CA GLU A 144 -18.11 10.71 5.79
C GLU A 144 -19.58 10.96 5.42
N ASP A 145 -20.20 10.04 4.68
CA ASP A 145 -21.62 10.08 4.33
C ASP A 145 -22.47 9.67 5.53
N TYR A 146 -22.10 8.59 6.24
CA TYR A 146 -22.75 8.21 7.49
C TYR A 146 -22.68 9.34 8.53
N LEU A 147 -21.52 9.97 8.69
CA LEU A 147 -21.33 11.14 9.55
C LEU A 147 -22.26 12.32 9.20
N ARG A 148 -22.83 12.41 7.99
CA ARG A 148 -23.80 13.48 7.70
C ARG A 148 -25.21 13.16 8.19
N GLN A 149 -25.53 11.88 8.39
CA GLN A 149 -26.90 11.41 8.55
C GLN A 149 -27.34 11.18 9.99
N PHE A 150 -26.41 11.11 10.95
CA PHE A 150 -26.77 10.96 12.36
C PHE A 150 -25.99 11.88 13.31
N ARG A 151 -26.54 12.01 14.51
CA ARG A 151 -25.96 12.67 15.68
C ARG A 151 -26.07 11.71 16.86
N LEU A 152 -25.22 11.90 17.87
CA LEU A 152 -25.35 11.17 19.11
C LEU A 152 -26.67 11.52 19.80
N GLY A 153 -27.38 10.52 20.29
CA GLY A 153 -28.68 10.68 20.94
C GLY A 153 -29.22 9.35 21.47
N PRO A 154 -30.53 9.26 21.79
CA PRO A 154 -31.12 8.07 22.41
C PRO A 154 -30.88 6.78 21.64
N ARG A 155 -30.86 6.83 20.29
CA ARG A 155 -30.60 5.66 19.45
C ARG A 155 -29.16 5.19 19.45
N THR A 156 -28.19 6.05 19.76
CA THR A 156 -26.76 5.70 19.80
C THR A 156 -26.22 5.55 21.23
N GLN A 157 -27.06 5.77 22.24
CA GLN A 157 -26.62 5.74 23.65
C GLN A 157 -26.05 4.36 24.03
N HIS A 158 -26.62 3.29 23.50
CA HIS A 158 -26.15 1.93 23.71
C HIS A 158 -24.80 1.62 23.03
N LEU A 159 -24.26 2.54 22.22
CA LEU A 159 -22.96 2.44 21.54
C LEU A 159 -21.87 3.27 22.25
N ALA A 160 -22.16 3.88 23.40
CA ALA A 160 -21.19 4.69 24.13
C ALA A 160 -19.98 3.90 24.66
N TRP A 161 -20.05 2.57 24.68
CA TRP A 161 -18.96 1.67 25.06
C TRP A 161 -17.96 1.41 23.92
N LEU A 162 -18.32 1.75 22.69
CA LEU A 162 -17.58 1.39 21.48
C LEU A 162 -16.26 2.15 21.41
N ASP A 163 -15.16 1.40 21.28
CA ASP A 163 -13.82 1.96 21.18
C ASP A 163 -12.88 1.04 20.37
N CYS A 164 -12.84 1.23 19.05
CA CYS A 164 -11.91 0.55 18.14
C CYS A 164 -10.50 1.19 18.13
N GLY A 165 -10.23 2.12 19.07
CA GLY A 165 -8.94 2.78 19.23
C GLY A 165 -8.70 4.00 18.34
N SER A 166 -7.54 4.63 18.53
CA SER A 166 -7.16 5.86 17.82
C SER A 166 -6.95 5.66 16.32
N GLY A 167 -6.73 4.43 15.86
CA GLY A 167 -6.65 4.08 14.43
C GLY A 167 -8.00 4.13 13.73
N ALA A 168 -9.10 4.09 14.48
CA ALA A 168 -10.46 4.24 13.99
C ALA A 168 -10.92 5.70 13.98
N ASP A 169 -10.66 6.47 15.03
CA ASP A 169 -11.24 7.81 15.22
C ASP A 169 -10.25 8.97 15.34
N GLY A 170 -8.94 8.69 15.42
CA GLY A 170 -7.88 9.70 15.52
C GLY A 170 -7.68 10.31 16.90
N LEU A 171 -8.41 9.88 17.95
CA LEU A 171 -8.22 10.37 19.31
C LEU A 171 -7.27 9.44 20.09
N PRO A 172 -6.08 9.89 20.53
CA PRO A 172 -5.18 9.06 21.32
C PRO A 172 -5.80 8.56 22.62
N ARG A 173 -5.48 7.32 22.99
CA ARG A 173 -5.91 6.68 24.24
C ARG A 173 -4.72 6.48 25.18
N GLU A 174 -4.97 6.25 26.46
CA GLU A 174 -3.90 6.02 27.46
C GLU A 174 -3.08 4.76 27.17
N TRP A 175 -3.67 3.76 26.51
CA TRP A 175 -2.98 2.53 26.11
C TRP A 175 -2.16 2.68 24.83
N ASP A 176 -2.29 3.78 24.09
CA ASP A 176 -1.53 3.97 22.85
C ASP A 176 -0.06 4.25 23.18
N LEU A 177 0.87 3.47 22.62
CA LEU A 177 2.31 3.72 22.83
C LEU A 177 2.82 4.97 22.06
N GLY A 178 1.97 5.62 21.26
CA GLY A 178 2.30 6.84 20.51
C GLY A 178 3.33 6.63 19.39
N PRO A 179 3.75 7.68 18.67
CA PRO A 179 4.66 7.58 17.51
C PRO A 179 6.02 6.97 17.84
N ASP A 180 6.56 7.27 19.02
CA ASP A 180 7.88 6.79 19.47
C ASP A 180 7.82 5.40 20.13
N GLY A 181 6.62 4.81 20.17
CA GLY A 181 6.40 3.47 20.69
C GLY A 181 7.04 2.39 19.83
N ALA A 182 7.44 1.29 20.47
CA ALA A 182 8.03 0.15 19.77
C ALA A 182 7.07 -0.46 18.74
N TYR A 183 7.66 -1.04 17.68
CA TYR A 183 6.94 -1.79 16.63
C TYR A 183 5.92 -0.98 15.82
N ALA A 184 6.04 0.35 15.81
CA ALA A 184 5.31 1.21 14.88
C ALA A 184 5.75 0.91 13.44
N LEU A 185 4.80 0.72 12.53
CA LEU A 185 5.13 0.72 11.10
C LEU A 185 5.45 2.13 10.65
N SER A 186 6.50 2.29 9.83
CA SER A 186 6.79 3.56 9.15
C SER A 186 5.66 3.90 8.16
N PRO A 187 5.49 5.17 7.78
CA PRO A 187 4.49 5.53 6.77
C PRO A 187 4.62 4.72 5.47
N GLN A 188 5.86 4.51 5.01
CA GLN A 188 6.15 3.74 3.80
C GLN A 188 5.80 2.25 3.93
N GLU A 189 6.02 1.66 5.12
CA GLU A 189 5.61 0.28 5.39
C GLU A 189 4.07 0.15 5.34
N ARG A 190 3.33 1.12 5.89
CA ARG A 190 1.87 1.12 5.86
C ARG A 190 1.35 1.19 4.43
N ASP A 191 1.96 2.01 3.59
CA ASP A 191 1.57 2.11 2.18
C ASP A 191 1.97 0.89 1.38
N ALA A 192 3.13 0.29 1.67
CA ALA A 192 3.49 -1.01 1.10
C ALA A 192 2.45 -2.08 1.47
N VAL A 193 1.94 -2.08 2.70
CA VAL A 193 0.88 -3.00 3.12
C VAL A 193 -0.42 -2.73 2.36
N ARG A 194 -0.90 -1.49 2.31
CA ARG A 194 -2.11 -1.10 1.54
C ARG A 194 -1.98 -1.47 0.07
N PHE A 195 -0.83 -1.15 -0.51
CA PHE A 195 -0.47 -1.48 -1.89
C PHE A 195 -0.59 -2.99 -2.15
N ARG A 196 -0.05 -3.82 -1.26
CA ARG A 196 -0.09 -5.28 -1.39
C ARG A 196 -1.50 -5.85 -1.28
N VAL A 197 -2.36 -5.23 -0.47
CA VAL A 197 -3.78 -5.57 -0.42
C VAL A 197 -4.47 -5.22 -1.74
N VAL A 198 -4.23 -4.02 -2.28
CA VAL A 198 -4.78 -3.59 -3.59
C VAL A 198 -4.30 -4.50 -4.72
N GLU A 199 -3.04 -4.90 -4.72
CA GLU A 199 -2.52 -5.90 -5.66
C GLU A 199 -3.23 -7.25 -5.53
N GLY A 200 -3.49 -7.70 -4.30
CA GLY A 200 -4.22 -8.93 -4.02
C GLY A 200 -5.64 -8.89 -4.60
N ILE A 201 -6.33 -7.78 -4.37
CA ILE A 201 -7.70 -7.54 -4.87
C ILE A 201 -7.71 -7.45 -6.40
N THR A 202 -6.83 -6.66 -7.01
CA THR A 202 -6.80 -6.44 -8.47
C THR A 202 -6.30 -7.66 -9.24
N GLY A 203 -5.30 -8.36 -8.71
CA GLY A 203 -4.67 -9.49 -9.38
C GLY A 203 -5.49 -10.78 -9.33
N ARG A 204 -6.26 -11.00 -8.25
CA ARG A 204 -7.12 -12.17 -8.06
C ARG A 204 -8.39 -11.78 -7.28
N PRO A 205 -9.33 -11.07 -7.94
CA PRO A 205 -10.49 -10.50 -7.24
C PRO A 205 -11.41 -11.55 -6.63
N GLY A 206 -11.47 -12.79 -7.15
CA GLY A 206 -12.24 -13.89 -6.57
C GLY A 206 -13.62 -13.45 -6.06
N ASN A 207 -13.89 -13.71 -4.78
CA ASN A 207 -15.11 -13.32 -4.06
C ASN A 207 -14.92 -12.05 -3.21
N VAL A 208 -13.98 -11.16 -3.56
CA VAL A 208 -13.79 -9.89 -2.83
C VAL A 208 -15.09 -9.07 -2.88
N PRO A 209 -15.61 -8.59 -1.72
CA PRO A 209 -16.80 -7.75 -1.65
C PRO A 209 -16.69 -6.47 -2.48
N GLN A 210 -17.83 -5.91 -2.89
CA GLN A 210 -17.84 -4.72 -3.74
C GLN A 210 -17.20 -3.50 -3.06
N GLY A 211 -17.38 -3.30 -1.75
CA GLY A 211 -16.78 -2.19 -1.02
C GLY A 211 -15.25 -2.23 -1.08
N TRP A 212 -14.66 -3.41 -0.89
CA TRP A 212 -13.21 -3.63 -1.06
C TRP A 212 -12.69 -3.39 -2.48
N ARG A 213 -13.48 -3.71 -3.52
CA ARG A 213 -13.09 -3.40 -4.91
C ARG A 213 -13.08 -1.90 -5.15
N ARG A 214 -14.12 -1.19 -4.70
CA ARG A 214 -14.19 0.28 -4.80
C ARG A 214 -13.07 0.94 -4.01
N TRP A 215 -12.81 0.45 -2.79
CA TRP A 215 -11.68 0.92 -2.01
C TRP A 215 -10.36 0.72 -2.75
N ALA A 216 -10.14 -0.44 -3.38
CA ALA A 216 -8.91 -0.69 -4.12
C ALA A 216 -8.75 0.21 -5.36
N GLU A 217 -9.85 0.55 -6.02
CA GLU A 217 -9.88 1.50 -7.16
C GLU A 217 -9.68 2.96 -6.73
N GLN A 218 -10.05 3.32 -5.49
CA GLN A 218 -9.96 4.68 -4.95
C GLN A 218 -8.68 4.93 -4.15
N ALA A 219 -8.19 3.93 -3.43
CA ALA A 219 -7.01 4.02 -2.57
C ALA A 219 -5.78 4.42 -3.36
N PHE A 220 -5.75 4.07 -4.65
CA PHE A 220 -4.71 4.52 -5.55
C PHE A 220 -5.24 4.69 -6.98
N HIS A 221 -4.53 5.46 -7.79
CA HIS A 221 -4.90 5.66 -9.18
C HIS A 221 -4.75 4.37 -10.02
N PRO A 222 -5.51 4.23 -11.12
CA PRO A 222 -5.21 3.23 -12.14
C PRO A 222 -3.75 3.39 -12.63
N PRO A 223 -2.99 2.29 -12.76
CA PRO A 223 -1.59 2.40 -13.19
C PRO A 223 -1.49 2.95 -14.62
N GLN A 224 -0.42 3.68 -14.90
CA GLN A 224 -0.13 4.17 -16.24
C GLN A 224 0.00 3.00 -17.24
N PRO A 225 -0.30 3.22 -18.53
CA PRO A 225 -0.14 2.22 -19.58
C PRO A 225 1.34 1.98 -19.91
N TRP A 226 2.11 1.45 -18.96
CA TRP A 226 3.57 1.29 -19.06
C TRP A 226 4.02 0.47 -20.26
N ARG A 227 3.19 -0.47 -20.73
CA ARG A 227 3.46 -1.22 -21.95
C ARG A 227 3.60 -0.31 -23.18
N GLU A 228 2.81 0.76 -23.25
CA GLU A 228 2.89 1.76 -24.33
C GLU A 228 4.01 2.77 -24.08
N LEU A 229 4.18 3.20 -22.82
CA LEU A 229 5.23 4.15 -22.43
C LEU A 229 6.63 3.59 -22.70
N LEU A 230 6.84 2.34 -22.27
CA LEU A 230 8.06 1.56 -22.47
C LEU A 230 8.10 0.88 -23.84
N GLY A 231 7.09 1.05 -24.69
CA GLY A 231 6.95 0.32 -25.94
C GLY A 231 8.15 0.41 -26.88
N ALA A 232 8.86 1.55 -26.93
CA ALA A 232 10.09 1.65 -27.71
C ALA A 232 11.28 0.92 -27.06
N ALA A 233 11.37 0.88 -25.73
CA ALA A 233 12.39 0.09 -25.04
C ALA A 233 12.13 -1.42 -25.20
N VAL A 234 10.85 -1.82 -25.13
CA VAL A 234 10.42 -3.19 -25.46
C VAL A 234 10.78 -3.53 -26.91
N ARG A 235 10.50 -2.64 -27.87
CA ARG A 235 10.90 -2.83 -29.28
C ARG A 235 12.41 -2.90 -29.45
N CYS A 236 13.19 -2.00 -28.84
CA CYS A 236 14.66 -2.06 -28.90
C CYS A 236 15.21 -3.35 -28.31
N ALA A 237 14.66 -3.85 -27.20
CA ALA A 237 15.09 -5.14 -26.62
C ALA A 237 14.69 -6.34 -27.50
N VAL A 238 13.59 -6.24 -28.25
CA VAL A 238 13.16 -7.26 -29.22
C VAL A 238 13.95 -7.19 -30.52
N SER A 239 14.40 -6.00 -30.93
CA SER A 239 15.17 -5.73 -32.16
C SER A 239 16.69 -5.67 -31.91
N ALA A 240 17.15 -5.92 -30.68
CA ALA A 240 18.57 -5.93 -30.35
C ALA A 240 19.25 -7.11 -31.07
N PRO A 241 20.45 -6.91 -31.65
CA PRO A 241 21.21 -8.01 -32.29
C PRO A 241 21.34 -9.20 -31.32
N GLY A 242 20.91 -10.39 -31.76
CA GLY A 242 20.84 -11.58 -30.90
C GLY A 242 19.45 -11.96 -30.37
N VAL A 243 18.39 -11.17 -30.63
CA VAL A 243 17.00 -11.56 -30.40
C VAL A 243 16.31 -11.79 -31.74
N GLY A 244 16.08 -13.06 -32.08
CA GLY A 244 15.31 -13.42 -33.28
C GLY A 244 16.10 -13.54 -34.58
N GLU A 245 17.26 -12.91 -34.70
CA GLU A 245 18.06 -12.95 -35.94
C GLU A 245 19.43 -13.63 -35.81
N ASP A 246 19.92 -13.87 -34.59
CA ASP A 246 21.20 -14.55 -34.36
C ASP A 246 21.07 -15.73 -33.38
N TYR A 247 21.55 -16.87 -33.83
CA TYR A 247 21.68 -18.08 -33.03
C TYR A 247 22.70 -17.86 -31.90
N THR A 248 22.27 -18.02 -30.65
CA THR A 248 23.21 -18.00 -29.52
C THR A 248 23.75 -19.41 -29.26
N TYR A 249 25.06 -19.61 -29.43
CA TYR A 249 25.79 -20.84 -29.04
C TYR A 249 26.07 -20.92 -27.53
N GLY A 250 25.17 -20.37 -26.71
CA GLY A 250 25.27 -20.44 -25.26
C GLY A 250 25.09 -21.88 -24.78
N ARG A 251 25.73 -22.23 -23.64
CA ARG A 251 25.70 -23.58 -23.06
C ARG A 251 24.26 -24.15 -23.06
N PRO A 252 24.01 -25.28 -23.75
CA PRO A 252 22.68 -25.87 -23.84
C PRO A 252 22.09 -26.18 -22.47
N SER A 253 20.76 -26.15 -22.39
CA SER A 253 20.05 -26.73 -21.25
C SER A 253 20.49 -28.18 -21.08
N ARG A 254 20.91 -28.56 -19.86
CA ARG A 254 21.21 -29.97 -19.51
C ARG A 254 20.01 -30.90 -19.69
N ARG A 255 18.81 -30.37 -19.91
CA ARG A 255 17.56 -31.12 -20.14
C ARG A 255 17.22 -31.33 -21.63
N SER A 256 18.15 -31.11 -22.58
CA SER A 256 17.92 -31.49 -23.97
C SER A 256 18.04 -33.02 -24.14
N ALA A 257 17.01 -33.75 -23.71
CA ALA A 257 17.03 -35.21 -23.65
C ALA A 257 17.07 -35.93 -25.02
N GLY A 258 16.86 -35.21 -26.13
CA GLY A 258 16.67 -35.81 -27.44
C GLY A 258 17.91 -35.99 -28.32
N LEU A 259 18.99 -35.23 -28.11
CA LEU A 259 20.19 -35.26 -28.97
C LEU A 259 21.47 -34.99 -28.15
N PRO A 260 22.17 -36.03 -27.67
CA PRO A 260 23.45 -35.89 -26.98
C PRO A 260 24.51 -35.31 -27.91
N GLY A 261 25.25 -34.28 -27.46
CA GLY A 261 26.39 -33.72 -28.20
C GLY A 261 26.05 -32.73 -29.31
N VAL A 262 24.76 -32.46 -29.59
CA VAL A 262 24.34 -31.48 -30.60
C VAL A 262 23.91 -30.18 -29.93
N VAL A 263 24.61 -29.08 -30.21
CA VAL A 263 24.21 -27.73 -29.78
C VAL A 263 23.17 -27.20 -30.77
N LEU A 264 21.88 -27.35 -30.44
CA LEU A 264 20.83 -26.76 -31.25
C LEU A 264 20.79 -25.24 -31.07
N PRO A 265 20.68 -24.48 -32.16
CA PRO A 265 20.43 -23.05 -32.07
C PRO A 265 19.16 -22.75 -31.27
N ALA A 266 19.27 -21.93 -30.23
CA ALA A 266 18.13 -21.50 -29.43
C ALA A 266 17.88 -20.00 -29.62
N LEU A 267 16.67 -19.65 -30.08
CA LEU A 267 16.20 -18.28 -30.17
C LEU A 267 15.96 -17.76 -28.75
N ARG A 268 16.90 -17.01 -28.17
CA ARG A 268 16.75 -16.45 -26.82
C ARG A 268 16.21 -15.03 -26.90
N ARG A 269 14.95 -14.84 -26.46
CA ARG A 269 14.41 -13.49 -26.22
C ARG A 269 15.07 -12.89 -24.98
N ARG A 270 15.67 -11.71 -25.13
CA ARG A 270 16.16 -10.89 -24.01
C ARG A 270 15.07 -9.85 -23.68
N PRO A 271 14.27 -10.06 -22.64
CA PRO A 271 13.28 -9.06 -22.25
C PRO A 271 13.98 -7.79 -21.72
N PRO A 272 13.39 -6.59 -21.92
CA PRO A 272 14.01 -5.33 -21.54
C PRO A 272 14.20 -5.25 -20.03
N ARG A 273 15.36 -4.72 -19.61
CA ARG A 273 15.67 -4.41 -18.21
C ARG A 273 15.30 -2.97 -17.92
N VAL A 274 14.52 -2.76 -16.86
CA VAL A 274 14.05 -1.43 -16.45
C VAL A 274 14.58 -1.11 -15.07
N CYS A 275 15.16 0.08 -14.91
CA CYS A 275 15.51 0.61 -13.61
C CYS A 275 14.48 1.68 -13.23
N VAL A 276 13.77 1.50 -12.13
CA VAL A 276 12.83 2.48 -11.57
C VAL A 276 13.51 3.23 -10.43
N ILE A 277 13.65 4.54 -10.57
CA ILE A 277 14.13 5.44 -9.52
C ILE A 277 12.89 6.04 -8.85
N ILE A 278 12.77 5.87 -7.54
CA ILE A 278 11.67 6.43 -6.75
C ILE A 278 12.25 7.54 -5.90
N ASP A 279 11.71 8.74 -6.06
CA ASP A 279 11.99 9.85 -5.16
C ASP A 279 11.38 9.57 -3.79
N THR A 280 12.23 9.53 -2.76
CA THR A 280 11.85 9.28 -1.36
C THR A 280 12.18 10.48 -0.48
N SER A 281 12.28 11.67 -1.07
CA SER A 281 12.51 12.90 -0.33
C SER A 281 11.31 13.32 0.52
N GLY A 282 11.58 14.24 1.46
CA GLY A 282 10.54 14.73 2.38
C GLY A 282 9.41 15.53 1.72
N SER A 283 9.52 15.92 0.44
CA SER A 283 8.44 16.56 -0.30
C SER A 283 7.45 15.54 -0.89
N VAL A 284 7.85 14.29 -1.06
CA VAL A 284 6.97 13.22 -1.55
C VAL A 284 6.11 12.72 -0.38
N SER A 285 4.80 12.81 -0.53
CA SER A 285 3.83 12.33 0.45
C SER A 285 3.71 10.80 0.42
N ASP A 286 3.24 10.25 1.53
CA ASP A 286 2.92 8.82 1.69
C ASP A 286 2.02 8.29 0.55
N ALA A 287 0.97 9.03 0.20
CA ALA A 287 0.08 8.67 -0.91
C ALA A 287 0.79 8.60 -2.28
N GLU A 288 1.77 9.47 -2.52
CA GLU A 288 2.59 9.48 -3.73
C GLU A 288 3.57 8.29 -3.75
N LEU A 289 4.14 7.91 -2.61
CA LEU A 289 4.97 6.70 -2.49
C LEU A 289 4.18 5.42 -2.76
N GLY A 290 2.97 5.29 -2.19
CA GLY A 290 2.10 4.15 -2.47
C GLY A 290 1.67 4.09 -3.95
N SER A 291 1.40 5.24 -4.56
CA SER A 291 1.18 5.40 -6.01
C SER A 291 2.39 4.93 -6.82
N ALA A 292 3.61 5.25 -6.36
CA ALA A 292 4.84 4.81 -7.01
C ALA A 292 4.98 3.27 -7.04
N LEU A 293 4.61 2.61 -5.94
CA LEU A 293 4.67 1.14 -5.83
C LEU A 293 3.71 0.43 -6.81
N LEU A 294 2.55 1.02 -7.08
CA LEU A 294 1.64 0.55 -8.14
C LEU A 294 2.28 0.62 -9.51
N GLU A 295 2.90 1.76 -9.81
CA GLU A 295 3.53 1.95 -11.10
C GLU A 295 4.71 1.00 -11.29
N VAL A 296 5.53 0.77 -10.26
CA VAL A 296 6.59 -0.25 -10.27
C VAL A 296 6.04 -1.63 -10.65
N THR A 297 4.89 -1.99 -10.11
CA THR A 297 4.34 -3.33 -10.38
C THR A 297 3.66 -3.42 -11.73
N ALA A 298 3.03 -2.35 -12.20
CA ALA A 298 2.53 -2.24 -13.56
C ALA A 298 3.69 -2.29 -14.59
N ILE A 299 4.83 -1.66 -14.29
CA ILE A 299 6.07 -1.77 -15.07
C ILE A 299 6.55 -3.23 -15.10
N ALA A 300 6.64 -3.89 -13.93
CA ALA A 300 7.04 -5.29 -13.85
C ALA A 300 6.14 -6.22 -14.68
N ARG A 301 4.82 -6.00 -14.66
CA ARG A 301 3.86 -6.71 -15.52
C ARG A 301 4.10 -6.40 -17.01
N ALA A 302 4.34 -5.14 -17.36
CA ALA A 302 4.58 -4.70 -18.73
C ALA A 302 5.85 -5.29 -19.37
N VAL A 303 6.89 -5.56 -18.58
CA VAL A 303 8.16 -6.16 -19.06
C VAL A 303 8.19 -7.68 -19.03
N GLY A 304 7.02 -8.33 -18.88
CA GLY A 304 6.88 -9.78 -18.95
C GLY A 304 6.73 -10.47 -17.59
N GLY A 305 6.38 -9.74 -16.54
CA GLY A 305 6.05 -10.28 -15.21
C GLY A 305 7.24 -10.84 -14.42
N ARG A 306 8.45 -10.78 -15.00
CA ARG A 306 9.68 -11.26 -14.40
C ARG A 306 10.32 -10.17 -13.53
N ARG A 307 10.33 -10.41 -12.21
CA ARG A 307 10.85 -9.47 -11.21
C ARG A 307 12.36 -9.22 -11.33
N ASP A 308 13.12 -10.17 -11.90
CA ASP A 308 14.57 -10.03 -12.12
C ASP A 308 14.95 -8.99 -13.20
N LEU A 309 13.97 -8.45 -13.91
CA LEU A 309 14.15 -7.46 -14.97
C LEU A 309 13.89 -6.03 -14.52
N VAL A 310 13.32 -5.85 -13.32
CA VAL A 310 13.05 -4.54 -12.75
C VAL A 310 13.94 -4.34 -11.53
N THR A 311 14.75 -3.29 -11.56
CA THR A 311 15.52 -2.84 -10.39
C THR A 311 14.86 -1.58 -9.85
N VAL A 312 14.63 -1.49 -8.54
CA VAL A 312 14.09 -0.29 -7.88
C VAL A 312 15.20 0.38 -7.09
N LEU A 313 15.34 1.70 -7.24
CA LEU A 313 16.30 2.53 -6.53
C LEU A 313 15.56 3.64 -5.80
N PRO A 314 15.45 3.60 -4.45
CA PRO A 314 15.05 4.79 -3.71
C PRO A 314 16.13 5.86 -3.84
N CYS A 315 15.71 7.12 -3.95
CA CYS A 315 16.60 8.25 -4.11
C CYS A 315 16.20 9.35 -3.12
N ASP A 316 16.97 9.46 -2.05
CA ASP A 316 17.00 10.59 -1.13
C ASP A 316 18.46 11.05 -0.90
N ALA A 317 18.66 12.18 -0.24
CA ALA A 317 19.99 12.70 0.11
C ALA A 317 20.83 11.75 0.98
N ALA A 318 20.19 10.74 1.61
CA ALA A 318 20.82 9.73 2.45
C ALA A 318 20.78 8.34 1.79
N ALA A 319 21.01 8.26 0.47
CA ALA A 319 20.86 7.05 -0.36
C ALA A 319 21.34 5.75 0.33
N GLN A 320 20.40 4.98 0.89
CA GLN A 320 20.60 3.59 1.30
C GLN A 320 20.05 2.62 0.25
N VAL A 321 20.71 1.46 0.17
CA VAL A 321 20.56 0.46 -0.89
C VAL A 321 19.25 -0.30 -0.78
N VAL A 322 18.51 -0.45 -1.88
CA VAL A 322 17.60 -1.60 -2.10
C VAL A 322 18.04 -2.32 -3.38
N GLY A 323 18.21 -3.64 -3.27
CA GLY A 323 18.78 -4.51 -4.30
C GLY A 323 17.84 -4.81 -5.48
N PRO A 324 18.22 -5.75 -6.38
CA PRO A 324 17.30 -6.28 -7.39
C PRO A 324 16.03 -6.80 -6.71
N LEU A 325 14.88 -6.76 -7.39
CA LEU A 325 13.54 -7.07 -6.88
C LEU A 325 13.35 -8.58 -6.58
N CYS A 326 14.26 -9.15 -5.80
CA CYS A 326 14.14 -10.44 -5.14
C CYS A 326 13.52 -10.18 -3.78
N ARG A 327 12.20 -10.36 -3.73
CA ARG A 327 11.28 -10.11 -2.61
C ARG A 327 10.88 -8.64 -2.49
N ALA A 328 9.62 -8.38 -2.80
CA ALA A 328 8.91 -7.16 -2.39
C ALA A 328 8.69 -7.10 -0.86
N GLU A 329 9.47 -7.86 -0.08
CA GLU A 329 9.38 -7.98 1.37
C GLU A 329 10.33 -6.99 2.07
N ASP A 330 11.31 -6.39 1.37
CA ASP A 330 12.29 -5.47 1.96
C ASP A 330 12.57 -4.23 1.07
N ILE A 331 11.53 -3.54 0.56
CA ILE A 331 11.76 -2.18 0.04
C ILE A 331 11.77 -1.24 1.24
N ALA A 332 12.90 -1.16 1.92
CA ALA A 332 13.13 -0.13 2.94
C ALA A 332 13.24 1.23 2.25
N LEU A 333 12.10 1.89 2.05
CA LEU A 333 12.03 3.29 1.62
C LEU A 333 12.30 4.17 2.84
N ILE A 334 13.54 4.19 3.32
CA ILE A 334 13.97 5.12 4.35
C ILE A 334 14.27 6.43 3.62
N GLY A 335 13.51 7.48 3.91
CA GLY A 335 13.68 8.77 3.23
C GLY A 335 13.09 9.93 4.02
N GLY A 336 13.77 11.08 3.97
CA GLY A 336 13.38 12.31 4.65
C GLY A 336 14.32 13.52 4.42
N GLY A 337 15.34 13.38 3.57
CA GLY A 337 16.23 14.47 3.16
C GLY A 337 15.80 15.15 1.86
N GLY A 338 16.66 16.02 1.30
CA GLY A 338 16.46 16.59 -0.05
C GLY A 338 16.65 15.55 -1.16
N THR A 339 16.29 15.89 -2.41
CA THR A 339 16.45 15.00 -3.58
C THR A 339 17.61 15.44 -4.46
N ASP A 340 18.44 14.51 -4.92
CA ASP A 340 19.31 14.70 -6.07
C ASP A 340 19.23 13.51 -7.02
N LEU A 341 18.29 13.56 -7.97
CA LEU A 341 18.12 12.51 -8.97
C LEU A 341 19.35 12.29 -9.85
N ARG A 342 20.29 13.23 -9.96
CA ARG A 342 21.55 13.02 -10.70
C ARG A 342 22.31 11.82 -10.13
N THR A 343 22.26 11.64 -8.81
CA THR A 343 22.88 10.50 -8.12
C THR A 343 22.19 9.18 -8.47
N GLY A 344 20.85 9.18 -8.51
CA GLY A 344 20.02 8.05 -8.94
C GLY A 344 20.32 7.62 -10.38
N PHE A 345 20.37 8.58 -11.32
CA PHE A 345 20.75 8.31 -12.72
C PHE A 345 22.15 7.75 -12.84
N ALA A 346 23.13 8.37 -12.17
CA ALA A 346 24.51 7.89 -12.20
C ALA A 346 24.62 6.47 -11.63
N ARG A 347 23.82 6.13 -10.60
CA ARG A 347 23.79 4.79 -10.01
C ARG A 347 23.15 3.78 -10.95
N ALA A 348 22.03 4.12 -11.59
CA ALA A 348 21.35 3.26 -12.55
C ALA A 348 22.28 2.90 -13.73
N LEU A 349 23.01 3.89 -14.26
CA LEU A 349 23.93 3.69 -15.39
C LEU A 349 25.21 2.91 -15.03
N ARG A 350 25.58 2.84 -13.75
CA ARG A 350 26.71 2.00 -13.27
C ARG A 350 26.34 0.52 -13.12
N GLN A 351 25.08 0.14 -13.29
CA GLN A 351 24.67 -1.26 -13.18
C GLN A 351 25.22 -2.08 -14.35
N SER A 352 25.60 -3.33 -14.07
CA SER A 352 26.01 -4.29 -15.09
C SER A 352 25.09 -5.52 -15.04
N PRO A 353 24.31 -5.79 -16.10
CA PRO A 353 24.18 -5.00 -17.33
C PRO A 353 23.37 -3.71 -17.13
N CYS A 354 23.67 -2.70 -17.93
CA CYS A 354 23.01 -1.39 -17.92
C CYS A 354 21.51 -1.53 -18.28
N PRO A 355 20.59 -0.78 -17.65
CA PRO A 355 19.17 -0.84 -17.98
C PRO A 355 18.87 -0.30 -19.39
N ASP A 356 17.93 -0.95 -20.09
CA ASP A 356 17.43 -0.52 -21.40
C ASP A 356 16.54 0.72 -21.29
N ALA A 357 15.82 0.85 -20.17
CA ALA A 357 15.04 2.03 -19.83
C ALA A 357 15.16 2.40 -18.36
N ILE A 358 15.09 3.70 -18.09
CA ILE A 358 15.00 4.27 -16.76
C ILE A 358 13.60 4.88 -16.60
N VAL A 359 12.91 4.53 -15.52
CA VAL A 359 11.69 5.19 -15.10
C VAL A 359 11.99 5.97 -13.84
N VAL A 360 11.54 7.22 -13.75
CA VAL A 360 11.68 8.06 -12.56
C VAL A 360 10.29 8.40 -12.04
N LEU A 361 10.03 8.20 -10.76
CA LEU A 361 8.78 8.57 -10.09
C LEU A 361 9.11 9.66 -9.06
N THR A 362 8.64 10.89 -9.27
CA THR A 362 9.03 12.07 -8.47
C THR A 362 7.95 13.15 -8.50
N ASP A 363 7.98 14.08 -7.55
CA ASP A 363 7.19 15.32 -7.56
C ASP A 363 7.80 16.41 -8.46
N GLY A 364 9.02 16.17 -8.98
CA GLY A 364 9.76 17.06 -9.86
C GLY A 364 10.68 18.07 -9.16
N GLN A 365 10.70 18.13 -7.82
CA GLN A 365 11.47 19.11 -7.06
C GLN A 365 12.91 18.64 -6.81
N THR A 366 13.68 18.51 -7.88
CA THR A 366 15.02 17.91 -7.83
C THR A 366 15.92 18.42 -8.96
N PRO A 367 17.23 18.56 -8.72
CA PRO A 367 18.21 18.73 -9.79
C PRO A 367 18.16 17.55 -10.78
N TRP A 368 18.07 17.88 -12.07
CA TRP A 368 18.08 16.90 -13.16
C TRP A 368 19.47 16.75 -13.80
N PRO A 369 19.78 15.60 -14.44
CA PRO A 369 20.97 15.48 -15.27
C PRO A 369 20.95 16.47 -16.45
N VAL A 370 22.06 17.18 -16.65
CA VAL A 370 22.21 18.16 -17.73
C VAL A 370 22.24 17.48 -19.11
N SER A 371 22.87 16.31 -19.20
CA SER A 371 22.95 15.53 -20.44
C SER A 371 21.95 14.39 -20.46
N ARG A 372 21.42 14.11 -21.65
CA ARG A 372 20.50 12.98 -21.88
C ARG A 372 21.20 11.65 -21.58
N PRO A 373 20.65 10.81 -20.68
CA PRO A 373 21.15 9.46 -20.44
C PRO A 373 21.09 8.58 -21.71
N PRO A 374 21.99 7.60 -21.86
CA PRO A 374 21.95 6.66 -23.00
C PRO A 374 20.71 5.77 -22.98
N SER A 375 20.22 5.43 -21.79
CA SER A 375 18.98 4.67 -21.58
C SER A 375 17.77 5.57 -21.80
N ARG A 376 16.69 5.02 -22.35
CA ARG A 376 15.45 5.78 -22.55
C ARG A 376 14.82 6.11 -21.19
N THR A 377 14.47 7.38 -20.99
CA THR A 377 13.89 7.83 -19.72
C THR A 377 12.41 8.18 -19.85
N VAL A 378 11.61 7.67 -18.92
CA VAL A 378 10.22 8.08 -18.69
C VAL A 378 10.12 8.66 -17.28
N VAL A 379 9.54 9.84 -17.14
CA VAL A 379 9.31 10.50 -15.85
C VAL A 379 7.82 10.44 -15.54
N GLY A 380 7.48 9.74 -14.47
CA GLY A 380 6.17 9.81 -13.82
C GLY A 380 6.16 10.94 -12.80
N LEU A 381 5.49 12.04 -13.12
CA LEU A 381 5.29 13.15 -12.20
C LEU A 381 4.03 12.93 -11.36
N PHE A 382 4.14 13.01 -10.04
CA PHE A 382 2.96 13.05 -9.20
C PHE A 382 2.16 14.33 -9.43
N HIS A 383 0.84 14.22 -9.49
CA HIS A 383 -0.02 15.38 -9.71
C HIS A 383 0.07 16.36 -8.54
N ARG A 384 0.55 17.57 -8.82
CA ARG A 384 0.44 18.71 -7.90
C ARG A 384 -0.48 19.78 -8.47
N ALA A 385 -1.40 20.26 -7.64
CA ALA A 385 -2.02 21.55 -7.87
C ALA A 385 -0.92 22.62 -7.87
N ALA A 386 -0.91 23.52 -8.85
CA ALA A 386 0.09 24.58 -8.94
C ALA A 386 0.10 25.40 -7.65
N ARG A 387 1.14 25.22 -6.82
CA ARG A 387 1.39 26.05 -5.65
C ARG A 387 2.13 27.28 -6.13
N TRP A 388 1.45 28.42 -6.10
CA TRP A 388 2.08 29.72 -6.15
C TRP A 388 2.77 29.93 -4.80
N ASN A 389 4.06 30.22 -4.80
CA ASN A 389 4.75 30.63 -3.58
C ASN A 389 4.47 32.13 -3.38
N GLU A 390 3.74 32.51 -2.33
CA GLU A 390 3.44 33.92 -2.03
C GLU A 390 4.72 34.73 -1.72
N ASP A 391 5.79 34.06 -1.28
CA ASP A 391 7.08 34.68 -0.92
C ASP A 391 8.10 34.71 -2.08
N ASP A 392 7.80 34.05 -3.21
CA ASP A 392 8.64 34.06 -4.41
C ASP A 392 7.77 34.05 -5.69
N PRO A 393 7.37 35.24 -6.18
CA PRO A 393 6.51 35.37 -7.36
C PRO A 393 7.17 34.86 -8.66
N ASP A 394 8.48 34.58 -8.66
CA ASP A 394 9.24 34.04 -9.79
C ASP A 394 9.54 32.53 -9.65
N TYR A 395 9.05 31.87 -8.58
CA TYR A 395 9.26 30.44 -8.38
C TYR A 395 8.64 29.63 -9.51
N ARG A 396 9.50 29.12 -10.40
CA ARG A 396 9.14 28.13 -11.41
C ARG A 396 9.58 26.75 -10.91
N PRO A 397 8.65 25.80 -10.72
CA PRO A 397 9.03 24.42 -10.45
C PRO A 397 9.98 23.93 -11.55
N ASP A 398 11.08 23.28 -11.17
CA ASP A 398 12.00 22.67 -12.13
C ASP A 398 11.21 21.66 -12.98
N SER A 399 10.95 22.03 -14.22
CA SER A 399 10.23 21.17 -15.15
C SER A 399 11.15 20.04 -15.58
N PRO A 400 10.64 18.79 -15.74
CA PRO A 400 11.47 17.71 -16.24
C PRO A 400 12.10 18.08 -17.59
N PRO A 401 13.33 17.62 -17.86
CA PRO A 401 14.03 17.95 -19.10
C PRO A 401 13.27 17.50 -20.35
N GLU A 402 13.34 18.27 -21.43
CA GLU A 402 12.65 17.97 -22.71
C GLU A 402 13.04 16.62 -23.33
N TRP A 403 14.21 16.08 -22.98
CA TRP A 403 14.66 14.77 -23.46
C TRP A 403 13.94 13.59 -22.81
N ALA A 404 13.23 13.81 -21.71
CA ALA A 404 12.47 12.78 -21.01
C ALA A 404 11.00 12.76 -21.45
N ARG A 405 10.41 11.56 -21.55
CA ARG A 405 8.96 11.44 -21.74
C ARG A 405 8.27 11.60 -20.39
N VAL A 406 7.49 12.67 -20.22
CA VAL A 406 6.77 12.94 -18.97
C VAL A 406 5.35 12.36 -19.02
N VAL A 407 4.89 11.80 -17.90
CA VAL A 407 3.55 11.26 -17.69
C VAL A 407 3.09 11.68 -16.30
N THR A 408 1.85 12.15 -16.19
CA THR A 408 1.28 12.52 -14.88
C THR A 408 0.66 11.30 -14.21
N ILE A 409 1.08 11.03 -12.98
CA ILE A 409 0.59 9.97 -12.11
C ILE A 409 -0.50 10.56 -11.22
N GLY A 410 -1.62 9.84 -11.06
CA GLY A 410 -2.78 10.31 -10.30
C GLY A 410 -3.86 11.02 -11.12
N SER A 411 -3.63 11.31 -12.40
CA SER A 411 -4.68 11.80 -13.30
C SER A 411 -5.39 10.64 -14.00
N VAL A 412 -6.72 10.57 -13.88
CA VAL A 412 -7.56 9.67 -14.70
C VAL A 412 -7.29 10.01 -16.18
N PRO A 413 -7.00 9.03 -17.06
CA PRO A 413 -6.80 9.31 -18.47
C PRO A 413 -8.08 9.95 -19.02
N THR A 414 -7.98 11.15 -19.58
CA THR A 414 -9.08 11.74 -20.34
C THR A 414 -9.36 10.81 -21.53
N PRO A 415 -10.55 10.20 -21.64
CA PRO A 415 -10.87 9.42 -22.83
C PRO A 415 -10.82 10.35 -24.04
N ARG A 416 -10.09 9.93 -25.07
CA ARG A 416 -10.07 10.60 -26.38
C ARG A 416 -11.32 10.28 -27.17
#